data_AF-A0A3A5J8Y4-F1
#
_entry.id   AF-A0A3A5J8Y4-F1
#
_cell.length_a   1.000
_cell.length_b   1.000
_cell.length_c   1.000
_cell.angle_alpha   90.00
_cell.angle_beta   90.00
_cell.angle_gamma   90.00
#
_symmetry.space_group_name_H-M   'P 1'
#
loop_
_entity.id
_entity.type
_entity.pdbx_description
1 polymer ?
#
loop_
_entity_poly.entity_id
_entity_poly.type
_entity_poly.pdbx_seq_one_letter_code
_entity_poly.pdbx_strand_id
1 'polypeptide(L)'
;MNGLLGAIVSLVVGVGVGGVAVYLGVPLGATRAKPGIQTAFATAGIGAALSALLTLLFGWIPVVGLLLSPAAWIGVVGHRTGANPPTAVGVGLVAWAVTFVVAAGFGTILFGGPQ
;
A
#
# COMPACT_ATOMS: atom_id res chain seq x y z
N MET A 1 -6.62 8.32 12.53
CA MET A 1 -5.20 8.28 12.98
C MET A 1 -4.54 9.64 12.69
N ASN A 2 -4.78 10.66 13.52
CA ASN A 2 -4.47 12.06 13.13
C ASN A 2 -3.25 12.61 13.87
N GLY A 3 -2.05 12.10 13.58
CA GLY A 3 -0.80 12.58 14.17
C GLY A 3 0.45 11.93 13.59
N LEU A 4 1.63 12.50 13.88
CA LEU A 4 2.95 12.05 13.38
C LEU A 4 3.19 10.56 13.63
N LEU A 5 2.84 10.06 14.82
CA LEU A 5 3.00 8.66 15.19
C LEU A 5 2.16 7.74 14.27
N GLY A 6 0.92 8.13 13.97
CA GLY A 6 0.05 7.36 13.06
C GLY A 6 0.58 7.32 11.63
N ALA A 7 1.19 8.42 11.17
CA ALA A 7 1.84 8.48 9.86
C ALA A 7 3.08 7.57 9.81
N ILE A 8 3.93 7.58 10.85
CA ILE A 8 5.10 6.71 10.97
C ILE A 8 4.66 5.23 10.96
N VAL A 9 3.68 4.87 11.79
CA VAL A 9 3.15 3.50 11.85
C VAL A 9 2.63 3.06 10.49
N SER A 10 1.81 3.90 9.83
CA SER A 10 1.25 3.58 8.50
C SER A 10 2.35 3.40 7.45
N LEU A 11 3.42 4.19 7.52
CA LEU A 11 4.54 4.09 6.60
C LEU A 11 5.38 2.82 6.85
N VAL A 12 5.69 2.51 8.11
CA VAL A 12 6.42 1.28 8.49
C VAL A 12 5.62 0.04 8.10
N VAL A 13 4.32 0.01 8.42
CA VAL A 13 3.41 -1.09 8.05
C VAL A 13 3.32 -1.19 6.52
N GLY A 14 3.16 -0.08 5.81
CA GLY A 14 3.07 -0.08 4.36
C GLY A 14 4.33 -0.57 3.67
N VAL A 15 5.51 -0.17 4.13
CA VAL A 15 6.78 -0.67 3.61
C VAL A 15 6.94 -2.16 3.92
N GLY A 16 6.70 -2.56 5.17
CA GLY A 16 6.92 -3.94 5.63
C GLY A 16 5.92 -4.91 5.00
N VAL A 17 4.64 -4.72 5.30
CA VAL A 17 3.54 -5.60 4.88
C VAL A 17 3.31 -5.48 3.37
N GLY A 18 3.27 -4.25 2.85
CA GLY A 18 3.15 -4.02 1.41
C GLY A 18 4.36 -4.57 0.64
N GLY A 19 5.57 -4.49 1.20
CA GLY A 19 6.78 -5.04 0.57
C GLY A 19 6.71 -6.56 0.41
N VAL A 20 6.26 -7.25 1.46
CA VAL A 20 6.04 -8.70 1.43
C VAL A 20 4.93 -9.07 0.42
N ALA A 21 3.82 -8.33 0.43
CA ALA A 21 2.72 -8.54 -0.50
C ALA A 21 3.15 -8.38 -1.97
N VAL A 22 4.01 -7.39 -2.28
CA VAL A 22 4.56 -7.19 -3.62
C VAL A 22 5.58 -8.28 -3.97
N TYR A 23 6.48 -8.63 -3.04
CA TYR A 23 7.53 -9.62 -3.27
C TYR A 23 6.94 -11.01 -3.59
N LEU A 24 5.90 -11.41 -2.85
CA LEU A 24 5.24 -12.71 -3.04
C LEU A 24 4.15 -12.65 -4.11
N GLY A 25 3.39 -11.56 -4.18
CA GLY A 25 2.21 -11.46 -5.03
C GLY A 25 2.53 -11.29 -6.51
N VAL A 26 3.55 -10.50 -6.86
CA VAL A 26 3.88 -10.24 -8.28
C VAL A 26 4.29 -11.51 -9.01
N PRO A 27 5.19 -12.36 -8.48
CA PRO A 27 5.56 -13.62 -9.15
C PRO A 27 4.41 -14.60 -9.35
N LEU A 28 3.34 -14.54 -8.55
CA LEU A 28 2.20 -15.46 -8.66
C LEU A 28 1.33 -15.19 -9.89
N GLY A 29 1.23 -13.93 -10.32
CA GLY A 29 0.44 -13.53 -11.49
C GLY A 29 1.27 -13.15 -12.72
N ALA A 30 2.56 -12.89 -12.55
CA ALA A 30 3.44 -12.47 -13.63
C ALA A 30 4.27 -13.63 -14.18
N THR A 31 4.14 -13.89 -15.49
CA THR A 31 4.92 -14.92 -16.20
C THR A 31 6.41 -14.59 -16.34
N ARG A 32 6.82 -13.32 -16.18
CA ARG A 32 8.23 -12.88 -16.24
C ARG A 32 8.69 -11.98 -15.10
N ALA A 33 7.79 -11.26 -14.43
CA ALA A 33 8.21 -10.29 -13.42
C ALA A 33 8.52 -10.97 -12.08
N LYS A 34 9.78 -10.87 -11.66
CA LYS A 34 10.25 -11.32 -10.34
C LYS A 34 11.00 -10.17 -9.69
N PRO A 35 10.30 -9.27 -8.97
CA PRO A 35 10.98 -8.21 -8.25
C PRO A 35 11.92 -8.80 -7.20
N GLY A 36 13.17 -8.31 -7.16
CA GLY A 36 14.06 -8.58 -6.04
C GLY A 36 13.52 -7.98 -4.75
N ILE A 37 14.06 -8.40 -3.61
CA ILE A 37 13.56 -7.93 -2.30
C ILE A 37 13.67 -6.40 -2.18
N GLN A 38 14.78 -5.81 -2.62
CA GLN A 38 14.98 -4.36 -2.61
C GLN A 38 13.93 -3.63 -3.46
N THR A 39 13.62 -4.14 -4.66
CA THR A 39 12.65 -3.49 -5.54
C THR A 39 11.23 -3.61 -5.00
N ALA A 40 10.87 -4.75 -4.38
CA ALA A 40 9.57 -4.95 -3.75
C ALA A 40 9.32 -3.98 -2.58
N PHE A 41 10.27 -3.85 -1.66
CA PHE A 41 10.15 -2.94 -0.52
C PHE A 41 10.21 -1.47 -0.96
N ALA A 42 11.03 -1.13 -1.97
CA ALA A 42 11.02 0.21 -2.54
C ALA A 42 9.68 0.54 -3.22
N THR A 43 9.05 -0.44 -3.89
CA THR A 43 7.72 -0.30 -4.51
C THR A 43 6.67 -0.01 -3.44
N ALA A 44 6.66 -0.80 -2.37
CA ALA A 44 5.75 -0.61 -1.25
C ALA A 44 5.95 0.72 -0.53
N GLY A 45 7.20 1.16 -0.33
CA GLY A 45 7.48 2.46 0.28
C GLY A 45 6.92 3.64 -0.53
N ILE A 46 7.06 3.61 -1.86
CA ILE A 46 6.46 4.64 -2.71
C ILE A 46 4.94 4.50 -2.77
N GLY A 47 4.41 3.27 -2.80
CA GLY A 47 2.96 3.03 -2.73
C GLY A 47 2.35 3.61 -1.46
N ALA A 48 2.97 3.35 -0.30
CA ALA A 48 2.56 3.88 0.99
C ALA A 48 2.68 5.41 1.04
N ALA A 49 3.79 5.98 0.58
CA ALA A 49 4.00 7.42 0.56
C ALA A 49 3.01 8.15 -0.36
N LEU A 50 2.79 7.65 -1.57
CA LEU A 50 1.80 8.20 -2.50
C LEU A 50 0.39 8.07 -1.95
N SER A 51 0.05 6.93 -1.37
CA SER A 51 -1.24 6.71 -0.72
C SER A 51 -1.48 7.71 0.41
N ALA A 52 -0.47 7.94 1.26
CA ALA A 52 -0.56 8.93 2.33
C ALA A 52 -0.71 10.35 1.78
N LEU A 53 0.06 10.73 0.76
CA LEU A 53 -0.04 12.02 0.11
C LEU A 53 -1.43 12.25 -0.52
N LEU A 54 -1.95 11.27 -1.25
CA LEU A 54 -3.27 11.37 -1.87
C LEU A 54 -4.39 11.42 -0.83
N THR A 55 -4.25 10.70 0.27
CA THR A 55 -5.19 10.77 1.40
C THR A 55 -5.14 12.15 2.05
N LEU A 56 -3.96 12.76 2.19
CA LEU A 56 -3.81 14.13 2.71
C LEU A 56 -4.48 15.17 1.80
N LEU A 57 -4.26 15.07 0.49
CA LEU A 57 -4.75 16.05 -0.50
C LEU A 57 -6.25 15.90 -0.80
N PHE A 58 -6.72 14.65 -0.90
CA PHE A 58 -8.05 14.32 -1.43
C PHE A 58 -8.93 13.54 -0.46
N GLY A 59 -8.46 13.21 0.74
CA GLY A 59 -9.22 12.46 1.74
C GLY A 59 -10.47 13.19 2.25
N TRP A 60 -10.55 14.51 2.06
CA TRP A 60 -11.76 15.29 2.32
C TRP A 60 -12.89 15.01 1.32
N ILE A 61 -12.57 14.44 0.15
CA ILE A 61 -13.55 13.98 -0.83
C ILE A 61 -13.81 12.49 -0.57
N PRO A 62 -15.01 12.07 -0.12
CA PRO A 62 -15.26 10.71 0.34
C PRO A 62 -14.94 9.62 -0.70
N VAL A 63 -15.39 9.82 -1.93
CA VAL A 63 -15.22 8.83 -3.01
C VAL A 63 -13.81 8.87 -3.59
N VAL A 64 -13.26 10.07 -3.80
CA VAL A 64 -11.96 10.24 -4.45
C VAL A 64 -10.84 9.79 -3.52
N GLY A 65 -10.89 10.14 -2.24
CA GLY A 65 -9.92 9.64 -1.24
C GLY A 65 -9.92 8.11 -1.16
N LEU A 66 -11.11 7.49 -1.17
CA LEU A 66 -11.27 6.04 -1.12
C LEU A 66 -10.68 5.33 -2.34
N LEU A 67 -10.82 5.90 -3.55
CA LEU A 67 -10.39 5.26 -4.79
C LEU A 67 -8.94 5.57 -5.18
N LEU A 68 -8.44 6.77 -4.85
CA LEU A 68 -7.09 7.20 -5.21
C LEU A 68 -6.00 6.42 -4.48
N SER A 69 -6.23 6.11 -3.21
CA SER A 69 -5.31 5.34 -2.39
C SER A 69 -5.01 3.95 -3.00
N PRO A 70 -6.00 3.08 -3.26
CA PRO A 70 -5.76 1.80 -3.95
C PRO A 70 -5.24 1.98 -5.37
N ALA A 71 -5.74 2.97 -6.13
CA ALA A 71 -5.24 3.25 -7.48
C ALA A 71 -3.73 3.59 -7.50
N ALA A 72 -3.23 4.29 -6.48
CA ALA A 72 -1.80 4.57 -6.34
C ALA A 72 -0.98 3.30 -6.14
N TRP A 73 -1.44 2.37 -5.31
CA TRP A 73 -0.76 1.08 -5.14
C TRP A 73 -0.74 0.27 -6.44
N ILE A 74 -1.86 0.19 -7.15
CA ILE A 74 -1.96 -0.48 -8.44
C ILE A 74 -0.98 0.14 -9.44
N GLY A 75 -0.99 1.47 -9.57
CA GLY A 75 -0.12 2.20 -10.49
C GLY A 75 1.37 2.01 -10.17
N VAL A 76 1.74 2.09 -8.89
CA VAL A 76 3.12 1.90 -8.44
C VAL A 76 3.59 0.46 -8.67
N VAL A 77 2.76 -0.54 -8.34
CA VAL A 77 3.09 -1.96 -8.58
C VAL A 77 3.27 -2.22 -10.08
N GLY A 78 2.32 -1.82 -10.91
CA GLY A 78 2.40 -2.00 -12.36
C GLY A 78 3.64 -1.33 -12.96
N HIS A 79 3.87 -0.07 -12.61
CA HIS A 79 4.99 0.70 -13.16
C HIS A 79 6.37 0.19 -12.71
N ARG A 80 6.52 -0.16 -11.43
CA ARG A 80 7.83 -0.55 -10.85
C ARG A 80 8.22 -1.99 -11.12
N THR A 81 7.24 -2.89 -11.24
CA THR A 81 7.51 -4.33 -11.35
C THR A 81 7.37 -4.84 -12.78
N GLY A 82 6.77 -4.05 -13.68
CA GLY A 82 6.45 -4.51 -15.04
C GLY A 82 5.41 -5.62 -15.06
N ALA A 83 4.63 -5.77 -13.99
CA ALA A 83 3.55 -6.75 -13.91
C ALA A 83 2.49 -6.47 -14.98
N ASN A 84 1.92 -7.53 -15.55
CA ASN A 84 0.76 -7.43 -16.42
C ASN A 84 -0.43 -6.78 -15.67
N PRO A 85 -1.33 -6.06 -16.37
CA PRO A 85 -2.38 -5.27 -15.72
C PRO A 85 -3.23 -6.03 -14.68
N PRO A 86 -3.67 -7.28 -14.94
CA PRO A 86 -4.47 -8.03 -13.95
C PRO A 86 -3.71 -8.28 -12.64
N THR A 87 -2.43 -8.63 -12.74
CA THR A 87 -1.56 -8.87 -11.56
C THR A 87 -1.28 -7.57 -10.83
N ALA A 88 -1.02 -6.48 -11.54
CA ALA A 88 -0.82 -5.17 -10.92
C ALA A 88 -2.05 -4.73 -10.12
N VAL A 89 -3.26 -4.93 -10.66
CA VAL A 89 -4.52 -4.65 -9.97
C VAL A 89 -4.68 -5.54 -8.74
N GLY A 90 -4.54 -6.87 -8.90
CA GLY A 90 -4.72 -7.81 -7.79
C GLY A 90 -3.72 -7.58 -6.66
N VAL A 91 -2.43 -7.51 -6.99
CA VAL A 91 -1.37 -7.33 -5.98
C VAL A 91 -1.41 -5.94 -5.37
N GLY A 92 -1.66 -4.90 -6.16
CA GLY A 92 -1.78 -3.52 -5.66
C GLY A 92 -2.94 -3.39 -4.67
N LEU A 93 -4.11 -3.94 -4.99
CA LEU A 93 -5.25 -3.95 -4.09
C LEU A 93 -5.00 -4.75 -2.81
N VAL A 94 -4.40 -5.94 -2.93
CA VAL A 94 -4.08 -6.77 -1.75
C VAL A 94 -3.06 -6.08 -0.86
N ALA A 95 -1.97 -5.54 -1.43
CA ALA A 95 -0.95 -4.84 -0.67
C ALA A 95 -1.52 -3.61 0.05
N TRP A 96 -2.37 -2.84 -0.63
CA TRP A 96 -3.10 -1.73 -0.02
C TRP A 96 -4.02 -2.20 1.12
N ALA A 97 -4.88 -3.19 0.86
CA ALA A 97 -5.89 -3.63 1.82
C ALA A 97 -5.26 -4.19 3.09
N VAL A 98 -4.25 -5.06 2.95
CA VAL A 98 -3.55 -5.64 4.11
C VAL A 98 -2.80 -4.56 4.88
N THR A 99 -2.13 -3.63 4.19
CA THR A 99 -1.48 -2.47 4.85
C THR A 99 -2.49 -1.64 5.64
N PHE A 100 -3.64 -1.32 5.03
CA PHE A 100 -4.69 -0.52 5.65
C PHE A 100 -5.26 -1.20 6.90
N VAL A 101 -5.61 -2.49 6.80
CA VAL A 101 -6.15 -3.27 7.93
C VAL A 101 -5.13 -3.39 9.05
N VAL A 102 -3.86 -3.69 8.75
CA VAL A 102 -2.82 -3.81 9.78
C VAL A 102 -2.55 -2.45 10.43
N ALA A 103 -2.45 -1.36 9.67
CA ALA A 103 -2.25 -0.02 10.22
C ALA A 103 -3.42 0.43 11.10
N ALA A 104 -4.66 0.15 10.67
CA ALA A 104 -5.86 0.40 11.46
C ALA A 104 -5.87 -0.41 12.76
N GLY A 105 -5.49 -1.70 12.70
CA GLY A 105 -5.36 -2.56 13.88
C GLY A 105 -4.29 -2.08 14.87
N PHE A 106 -3.14 -1.60 14.38
CA PHE A 106 -2.16 -0.93 15.25
C PHE A 106 -2.75 0.34 15.87
N GLY A 107 -3.54 1.10 15.11
CA GLY A 107 -4.26 2.25 15.63
C GLY A 107 -5.21 1.89 16.78
N THR A 108 -6.00 0.82 16.64
CA THR A 108 -6.93 0.40 17.71
C THR A 108 -6.19 -0.09 18.96
N ILE A 109 -5.09 -0.85 18.79
CA ILE A 109 -4.29 -1.37 19.90
C ILE A 109 -3.55 -0.24 20.64
N LEU A 110 -2.93 0.69 19.90
CA LEU A 110 -2.12 1.75 20.49
C LEU A 110 -2.95 2.87 21.13
N PHE A 111 -4.16 3.13 20.60
CA PHE A 111 -4.98 4.27 21.02
C PHE A 111 -6.31 3.87 21.70
N GLY A 112 -6.55 2.58 21.94
CA GLY A 112 -7.62 2.10 22.83
C GLY A 112 -9.04 2.11 22.25
N GLY A 113 -9.22 2.17 20.94
CA GLY A 113 -10.55 2.07 20.31
C GLY A 113 -10.58 2.43 18.81
N PRO A 114 -11.63 2.05 18.06
CA PRO A 114 -11.80 2.41 16.66
C PRO A 114 -11.96 3.93 16.53
N GLN A 115 -11.09 4.56 15.72
CA GLN A 115 -11.07 5.99 15.43
C GLN A 115 -11.54 6.21 14.00
#